data_AF-A0A3L7JZT5-F1
#
_entry.id   AF-A0A3L7JZT5-F1
#
_cell.length_a   1.000
_cell.length_b   1.000
_cell.length_c   1.000
_cell.angle_alpha   90.00
_cell.angle_beta   90.00
_cell.angle_gamma   90.00
#
_symmetry.space_group_name_H-M   'P 1'
#
loop_
_entity.id
_entity.type
_entity.pdbx_description
1 polymer ?
#
loop_
_entity_poly.entity_id
_entity_poly.type
_entity_poly.pdbx_seq_one_letter_code
_entity_poly.pdbx_strand_id
1 'polypeptide(L)'
;MEKSVSMAVMILEYLSAYSNHLIVIGIAVLILNCTIAIFFVRVNLLLLVLMSMFFGFIYSFMFDIVEFALVSVLFSAALSGLGIGTAKVYHHFKGDEKVASQENL
;
A
#
# COMPACT_ATOMS: atom_id res chain seq x y z
N MET A 1 15.15 20.65 -32.35
CA MET A 1 14.38 19.38 -32.41
C MET A 1 15.07 18.26 -31.64
N GLU A 2 16.38 18.05 -31.80
CA GLU A 2 17.10 17.02 -31.01
C GLU A 2 17.09 17.28 -29.49
N LYS A 3 17.27 18.54 -29.05
CA LYS A 3 17.21 18.89 -27.62
C LYS A 3 15.85 18.61 -26.97
N SER A 4 14.75 18.80 -27.70
CA SER A 4 13.40 18.53 -27.18
C SER A 4 13.12 17.03 -27.10
N VAL A 5 13.64 16.24 -28.04
CA VAL A 5 13.53 14.77 -28.01
C VAL A 5 14.38 14.19 -26.87
N SER A 6 15.61 14.67 -26.69
CA SER A 6 16.47 14.24 -25.58
C SER A 6 15.87 14.55 -24.21
N MET A 7 15.27 15.74 -24.04
CA MET A 7 14.57 16.10 -22.81
C MET A 7 13.33 15.21 -22.57
N ALA A 8 12.57 14.90 -23.62
CA ALA A 8 11.39 14.02 -23.50
C ALA A 8 11.76 12.59 -23.08
N VAL A 9 12.85 12.03 -23.62
CA VAL A 9 13.34 10.69 -23.26
C VAL A 9 13.79 10.66 -21.80
N MET A 10 14.50 11.69 -21.34
CA MET A 10 14.98 11.78 -19.96
C MET A 10 13.82 11.85 -18.94
N ILE A 11 12.75 12.59 -19.28
CA ILE A 11 11.52 12.65 -18.46
C ILE A 11 10.83 11.28 -18.41
N LEU A 12 10.77 10.57 -19.54
CA LEU A 12 10.13 9.26 -19.63
C LEU A 12 10.87 8.20 -18.79
N GLU A 13 12.21 8.19 -18.86
CA GLU A 13 13.04 7.29 -18.05
C GLU A 13 12.86 7.57 -16.55
N TYR A 14 12.84 8.85 -16.16
CA TYR A 14 12.59 9.26 -14.77
C TYR A 14 11.20 8.82 -14.29
N LEU A 15 10.16 9.02 -15.11
CA LEU A 15 8.79 8.63 -14.79
C LEU A 15 8.62 7.09 -14.70
N SER A 16 9.32 6.35 -15.55
CA SER A 16 9.32 4.88 -15.55
C SER A 16 9.98 4.31 -14.28
N ALA A 17 11.16 4.82 -13.93
CA ALA A 17 11.85 4.44 -12.70
C ALA A 17 10.98 4.73 -11.46
N TYR A 18 10.38 5.93 -11.41
CA TYR A 18 9.47 6.33 -10.34
C TYR A 18 8.23 5.43 -10.23
N SER A 19 7.63 5.07 -11.36
CA SER A 19 6.44 4.22 -11.38
C SER A 19 6.74 2.84 -10.81
N ASN A 20 7.92 2.28 -11.08
CA ASN A 20 8.37 1.02 -10.48
C ASN A 20 8.52 1.14 -8.96
N HIS A 21 9.08 2.24 -8.45
CA HIS A 21 9.20 2.49 -7.01
C HIS A 21 7.83 2.56 -6.32
N LEU A 22 6.86 3.24 -6.93
CA LEU A 22 5.48 3.29 -6.41
C LEU A 22 4.80 1.92 -6.42
N ILE A 23 5.00 1.10 -7.45
CA ILE A 23 4.44 -0.25 -7.51
C ILE A 23 5.03 -1.11 -6.39
N VAL A 24 6.36 -1.10 -6.22
CA VAL A 24 7.05 -1.90 -5.22
C VAL A 24 6.59 -1.53 -3.81
N ILE A 25 6.55 -0.23 -3.49
CA ILE A 25 6.11 0.21 -2.17
C ILE A 25 4.63 -0.10 -1.94
N GLY A 26 3.81 0.06 -2.98
CA GLY A 26 2.39 -0.23 -2.88
C GLY A 26 2.11 -1.70 -2.58
N ILE A 27 2.80 -2.61 -3.26
CA ILE A 27 2.71 -4.05 -3.00
C ILE A 27 3.17 -4.37 -1.57
N ALA A 28 4.29 -3.79 -1.12
CA ALA A 28 4.81 -4.01 0.23
C ALA A 28 3.82 -3.57 1.31
N VAL A 29 3.25 -2.37 1.17
CA VAL A 29 2.23 -1.83 2.08
C VAL A 29 0.98 -2.72 2.09
N LEU A 30 0.51 -3.16 0.92
CA LEU A 30 -0.69 -3.98 0.82
C LEU A 30 -0.52 -5.36 1.48
N ILE A 31 0.62 -6.02 1.26
CA ILE A 31 0.96 -7.28 1.93
C ILE A 31 1.02 -7.07 3.43
N LEU A 32 1.74 -6.05 3.91
CA LEU A 32 1.88 -5.77 5.34
C LEU A 32 0.51 -5.56 6.01
N ASN A 33 -0.36 -4.74 5.39
CA ASN A 33 -1.70 -4.48 5.89
C ASN A 33 -2.56 -5.74 5.92
N CYS A 34 -2.56 -6.54 4.85
CA CYS A 34 -3.29 -7.81 4.79
C CYS A 34 -2.81 -8.80 5.84
N THR A 35 -1.49 -8.99 5.98
CA THR A 35 -0.90 -9.87 6.99
C THR A 35 -1.33 -9.44 8.38
N ILE A 36 -1.14 -8.17 8.75
CA ILE A 36 -1.49 -7.68 10.08
C ILE A 36 -2.99 -7.83 10.33
N ALA A 37 -3.84 -7.52 9.35
CA ALA A 37 -5.28 -7.62 9.52
C ALA A 37 -5.78 -9.07 9.67
N ILE A 38 -5.13 -10.05 9.03
CA ILE A 38 -5.44 -11.48 9.19
C ILE A 38 -5.03 -12.00 10.57
N PHE A 39 -3.83 -11.64 11.04
CA PHE A 39 -3.30 -12.15 12.31
C PHE A 39 -3.86 -11.39 13.53
N PHE A 40 -4.17 -10.12 13.36
CA PHE A 40 -4.56 -9.24 14.46
C PHE A 40 -5.86 -8.49 14.15
N VAL A 41 -6.98 -9.16 14.41
CA VAL A 41 -8.35 -8.65 14.20
C VAL A 41 -8.63 -7.33 14.95
N ARG A 42 -7.90 -7.03 16.02
CA ARG A 42 -8.08 -5.82 16.86
C ARG A 42 -6.96 -4.79 16.71
N VAL A 43 -6.26 -4.74 15.58
CA VAL A 43 -5.29 -3.66 15.36
C VAL A 43 -6.00 -2.33 15.16
N ASN A 44 -5.50 -1.30 15.83
CA ASN A 44 -5.98 0.07 15.64
C ASN A 44 -5.66 0.52 14.21
N LEU A 45 -6.70 0.79 13.42
CA LEU A 45 -6.59 1.19 12.02
C LEU A 45 -5.71 2.43 11.86
N LEU A 46 -5.80 3.38 12.79
CA LEU A 46 -5.02 4.60 12.77
C LEU A 46 -3.53 4.31 12.93
N LEU A 47 -3.17 3.36 13.81
CA LEU A 47 -1.79 2.92 13.99
C LEU A 47 -1.26 2.25 12.71
N LEU A 48 -2.08 1.43 12.06
CA LEU A 48 -1.68 0.70 10.86
C LEU A 48 -1.48 1.63 9.65
N VAL A 49 -2.37 2.60 9.48
CA VAL A 49 -2.22 3.66 8.49
C VAL A 49 -0.98 4.51 8.78
N LEU A 50 -0.75 4.87 10.04
CA LEU A 50 0.42 5.65 10.44
C LEU A 50 1.74 4.89 10.16
N MET A 51 1.79 3.59 10.45
CA MET A 51 2.93 2.74 10.11
C MET A 51 3.14 2.64 8.60
N SER A 52 2.06 2.53 7.82
CA SER A 52 2.13 2.51 6.35
C SER A 52 2.65 3.83 5.78
N MET A 53 2.21 4.97 6.33
CA MET A 53 2.73 6.29 5.98
C MET A 53 4.21 6.44 6.34
N PHE A 54 4.61 5.96 7.52
CA PHE A 54 6.00 6.01 7.96
C PHE A 54 6.92 5.16 7.08
N PHE A 55 6.45 3.98 6.67
CA PHE A 55 7.15 3.14 5.69
C PHE A 55 7.27 3.83 4.33
N GLY A 56 6.16 4.44 3.87
CA GLY A 56 6.11 5.33 2.70
C GLY A 56 7.21 6.39 2.70
N PHE A 57 7.31 7.07 3.83
CA PHE A 57 8.25 8.15 4.06
C PHE A 57 9.71 7.66 4.09
N ILE A 58 10.03 6.61 4.86
CA ILE A 58 11.39 6.06 4.94
C ILE A 58 11.88 5.63 3.56
N TYR A 59 11.03 4.94 2.79
CA TYR A 59 11.39 4.49 1.45
C TYR A 59 11.73 5.67 0.53
N SER A 60 10.92 6.73 0.55
CA SER A 60 11.19 7.94 -0.25
C SER A 60 12.51 8.61 0.10
N PHE A 61 12.90 8.60 1.39
CA PHE A 61 14.22 9.09 1.81
C PHE A 61 15.38 8.18 1.37
N MET A 62 15.20 6.85 1.40
CA MET A 62 16.25 5.92 1.00
C MET A 62 16.63 6.00 -0.47
N PHE A 63 15.67 6.33 -1.34
CA PHE A 63 15.88 6.43 -2.78
C PHE A 63 16.09 7.87 -3.28
N ASP A 64 16.26 8.83 -2.35
CA ASP A 64 16.45 10.25 -2.64
C ASP A 64 15.33 10.86 -3.50
N ILE A 65 14.12 10.30 -3.39
CA ILE A 65 12.90 10.74 -4.09
C ILE A 65 12.08 11.61 -3.13
N VAL A 66 12.74 12.58 -2.49
CA VAL A 66 12.14 13.41 -1.42
C VAL A 66 11.02 14.30 -1.98
N GLU A 67 11.16 14.75 -3.23
CA GLU A 67 10.17 15.59 -3.94
C GLU A 67 8.79 14.91 -4.04
N PHE A 68 8.76 13.58 -3.98
CA PHE A 68 7.54 12.78 -4.10
C PHE A 68 7.19 12.03 -2.81
N ALA A 69 7.87 12.32 -1.69
CA ALA A 69 7.59 11.71 -0.40
C ALA A 69 6.12 11.90 0.02
N LEU A 70 5.55 13.06 -0.28
CA LEU A 70 4.14 13.34 0.01
C LEU A 70 3.19 12.46 -0.81
N VAL A 71 3.52 12.20 -2.08
CA VAL A 71 2.74 11.30 -2.94
C VAL A 71 2.84 9.85 -2.43
N SER A 72 4.04 9.41 -2.05
CA SER A 72 4.28 8.09 -1.47
C SER A 72 3.49 7.87 -0.17
N VAL A 73 3.47 8.88 0.71
CA VAL A 73 2.71 8.85 1.97
C VAL A 73 1.21 8.77 1.72
N LEU A 74 0.67 9.59 0.82
CA LEU A 74 -0.76 9.57 0.47
C LEU A 74 -1.15 8.25 -0.20
N PHE A 75 -0.31 7.76 -1.11
CA PHE A 75 -0.53 6.49 -1.80
C PHE A 75 -0.52 5.31 -0.81
N SER A 76 0.44 5.29 0.12
CA SER A 76 0.53 4.27 1.17
C SER A 76 -0.68 4.30 2.12
N ALA A 77 -1.19 5.50 2.44
CA ALA A 77 -2.39 5.66 3.25
C ALA A 77 -3.65 5.12 2.54
N ALA A 78 -3.81 5.42 1.25
CA ALA A 78 -4.92 4.91 0.44
C ALA A 78 -4.90 3.38 0.35
N LEU A 79 -3.73 2.80 0.11
CA LEU A 79 -3.56 1.34 0.06
C LEU A 79 -3.79 0.65 1.40
N SER A 80 -3.41 1.28 2.51
CA SER A 80 -3.71 0.76 3.84
C SER A 80 -5.22 0.63 4.07
N GLY A 81 -5.99 1.65 3.64
CA GLY A 81 -7.46 1.59 3.66
C GLY A 81 -8.03 0.41 2.87
N LEU A 82 -7.49 0.16 1.67
CA LEU A 82 -7.88 -0.99 0.84
C LEU A 82 -7.54 -2.33 1.49
N GLY A 83 -6.31 -2.51 1.98
CA GLY A 83 -5.87 -3.77 2.61
C GLY A 83 -6.68 -4.12 3.87
N ILE A 84 -6.99 -3.11 4.70
CA ILE A 84 -7.87 -3.27 5.86
C ILE A 84 -9.30 -3.62 5.41
N GLY A 85 -9.83 -2.90 4.42
CA GLY A 85 -11.19 -3.12 3.90
C GLY A 85 -11.38 -4.55 3.42
N THR A 86 -10.45 -5.05 2.62
CA THR A 86 -10.47 -6.43 2.13
C THR A 86 -10.37 -7.45 3.25
N ALA A 87 -9.56 -7.19 4.28
CA ALA A 87 -9.40 -8.11 5.40
C ALA A 87 -10.65 -8.16 6.30
N LYS A 88 -11.32 -7.02 6.53
CA LYS A 88 -12.60 -7.00 7.26
C LYS A 88 -13.68 -7.80 6.54
N VAL A 89 -13.76 -7.64 5.21
CA VAL A 89 -14.69 -8.40 4.36
C VAL A 89 -14.36 -9.89 4.45
N TYR A 90 -13.08 -10.28 4.38
CA TYR A 90 -12.65 -11.67 4.54
C TYR A 90 -13.07 -12.27 5.89
N HIS A 91 -12.87 -11.54 6.99
CA HIS A 91 -13.27 -12.00 8.32
C HIS A 91 -14.80 -12.10 8.49
N HIS A 92 -15.57 -11.23 7.84
CA HIS A 92 -17.02 -11.31 7.85
C HIS A 92 -17.51 -12.61 7.19
N PHE A 93 -17.05 -12.90 5.97
CA PHE A 93 -17.41 -14.14 5.26
C PHE A 93 -16.93 -15.40 6.00
N LYS A 94 -15.73 -15.38 6.57
CA LYS A 94 -15.20 -16.50 7.36
C LYS A 94 -15.97 -16.71 8.68
N GLY A 95 -16.54 -15.65 9.24
CA GLY A 95 -17.42 -15.71 10.41
C GLY A 95 -18.73 -16.43 10.07
N ASP A 96 -19.34 -16.06 8.95
CA ASP A 96 -20.60 -16.67 8.48
C ASP A 96 -20.45 -18.16 8.17
N GLU A 97 -19.34 -18.59 7.56
CA GLU A 97 -19.06 -20.03 7.34
C GLU A 97 -19.01 -20.82 8.66
N LYS A 98 -18.43 -20.25 9.72
CA LYS A 98 -18.34 -20.92 11.01
C LYS A 98 -19.71 -21.04 11.69
N VAL A 99 -20.56 -20.03 11.59
CA VAL A 99 -21.93 -20.06 12.15
C VAL A 99 -22.79 -21.06 11.40
N ALA A 100 -22.75 -21.06 10.07
CA ALA A 100 -23.48 -22.03 9.24
C ALA A 100 -23.04 -23.49 9.50
N SER A 101 -21.78 -23.73 9.85
CA SER A 101 -21.29 -25.06 10.21
C SER A 101 -21.74 -25.51 11.61
N GLN A 102 -22.11 -24.60 12.51
CA GLN A 102 -22.57 -24.95 13.86
C GLN A 102 -24.09 -25.16 13.96
N GLU A 103 -24.88 -24.55 13.07
CA GLU A 103 -26.34 -24.80 12.99
C GLU A 103 -26.69 -26.13 12.30
N ASN A 104 -25.74 -26.78 11.62
CA ASN A 104 -25.93 -28.07 10.92
C ASN A 104 -25.46 -29.30 11.75
N LEU A 105 -25.23 -29.12 13.06
CA LEU A 105 -24.91 -30.19 14.02
C LEU A 105 -25.97 -30.23 15.12
#